data_AF-A0A2A7REY6-F1
#
_entry.id   AF-A0A2A7REY6-F1
#
_cell.length_a   1.000
_cell.length_b   1.000
_cell.length_c   1.000
_cell.angle_alpha   90.00
_cell.angle_beta   90.00
_cell.angle_gamma   90.00
#
_symmetry.space_group_name_H-M   'P 1'
#
loop_
_entity.id
_entity.type
_entity.pdbx_description
1 polymer ?
#
loop_
_entity_poly.entity_id
_entity_poly.type
_entity_poly.pdbx_seq_one_letter_code
_entity_poly.pdbx_strand_id
1 'polypeptide(L)'
;AVDDGLLKTDPTRRAIIKGCEPSSKKIKFLNLYELQTLLRSLDLKAELNWDWFFFLIAKTGLRFAEALALTPEDFDFEKQSIIINKSWNYKEKVGHFQPTKNESSNRTVMVDWQLM
;
A
#
# COMPACT_ATOMS: atom_id res chain seq x y z
N ALA A 1 -17.62 28.12 7.54
CA ALA A 1 -17.99 29.14 6.53
C ALA A 1 -19.48 29.52 6.57
N VAL A 2 -20.42 28.58 6.40
CA VAL A 2 -21.86 28.86 6.62
C VAL A 2 -22.13 29.07 8.10
N ASP A 3 -21.63 28.17 8.96
CA ASP A 3 -21.81 28.28 10.43
C ASP A 3 -21.04 29.46 11.04
N ASP A 4 -19.93 29.85 10.42
CA ASP A 4 -19.15 31.04 10.80
C ASP A 4 -19.77 32.35 10.25
N GLY A 5 -20.92 32.28 9.58
CA GLY A 5 -21.64 33.44 9.04
C GLY A 5 -21.03 34.08 7.78
N LEU A 6 -19.92 33.56 7.26
CA LEU A 6 -19.25 34.03 6.03
C LEU A 6 -20.07 33.71 4.76
N LEU A 7 -20.91 32.67 4.81
CA LEU A 7 -21.86 32.32 3.75
C LEU A 7 -23.28 32.36 4.32
N LYS A 8 -24.16 33.15 3.69
CA LYS A 8 -25.57 33.27 4.12
C LYS A 8 -26.39 31.98 3.95
N THR A 9 -26.04 31.17 2.96
CA THR A 9 -26.75 29.92 2.64
C THR A 9 -25.77 28.91 2.06
N ASP A 10 -25.98 27.63 2.38
CA ASP A 10 -25.20 26.54 1.82
C ASP A 10 -25.45 26.38 0.30
N PRO A 11 -24.43 26.59 -0.55
CA PRO A 11 -24.54 26.49 -2.00
C PRO A 11 -24.71 25.04 -2.52
N THR A 12 -24.48 24.03 -1.66
CA THR A 12 -24.69 22.61 -1.99
C THR A 12 -26.10 22.11 -1.65
N ARG A 13 -26.92 22.95 -0.99
CA ARG A 13 -28.27 22.60 -0.58
C ARG A 13 -29.15 22.30 -1.80
N ARG A 14 -29.72 21.09 -1.84
CA ARG A 14 -30.52 20.56 -2.96
C ARG A 14 -29.74 20.41 -4.26
N ALA A 15 -28.41 20.25 -4.20
CA ALA A 15 -27.64 19.86 -5.36
C ALA A 15 -28.15 18.50 -5.88
N ILE A 16 -28.63 18.50 -7.13
CA ILE A 16 -29.01 17.27 -7.84
C ILE A 16 -27.78 16.85 -8.63
N ILE A 17 -27.17 15.74 -8.24
CA ILE A 17 -26.06 15.13 -8.98
C ILE A 17 -26.63 14.60 -10.30
N LYS A 18 -26.56 15.41 -11.36
CA LYS A 18 -26.79 14.94 -12.73
C LYS A 18 -25.45 14.37 -13.21
N GLY A 19 -25.25 13.07 -13.00
CA GLY A 19 -24.05 12.37 -13.45
C GLY A 19 -24.06 12.16 -14.96
N CYS A 20 -22.87 12.25 -15.59
CA CYS A 20 -22.64 11.62 -16.89
C CYS A 20 -22.55 10.10 -16.71
N GLU A 21 -22.91 9.32 -17.74
CA GLU A 21 -22.74 7.87 -17.67
C GLU A 21 -21.27 7.51 -17.37
N PRO A 22 -21.02 6.65 -16.37
CA PRO A 22 -19.66 6.24 -16.06
C PRO A 22 -19.05 5.50 -17.24
N SER A 23 -17.82 5.84 -17.62
CA SER A 23 -17.10 5.07 -18.64
C SER A 23 -16.90 3.63 -18.16
N SER A 24 -16.80 2.69 -19.10
CA SER A 24 -16.39 1.33 -18.79
C SER A 24 -15.05 1.34 -18.04
N LYS A 25 -15.00 0.69 -16.89
CA LYS A 25 -13.79 0.63 -16.07
C LYS A 25 -12.87 -0.44 -16.62
N LYS A 26 -11.60 -0.08 -16.86
CA LYS A 26 -10.55 -1.06 -17.15
C LYS A 26 -10.31 -1.94 -15.93
N ILE A 27 -10.02 -3.22 -16.17
CA ILE A 27 -9.58 -4.16 -15.13
C ILE A 27 -8.21 -3.68 -14.60
N LYS A 28 -8.07 -3.58 -13.28
CA LYS A 28 -6.87 -3.06 -12.60
C LYS A 28 -6.17 -4.09 -11.70
N PHE A 29 -6.52 -5.37 -11.86
CA PHE A 29 -5.94 -6.46 -11.07
C PHE A 29 -5.31 -7.48 -11.99
N LEU A 30 -4.28 -8.16 -11.49
CA LEU A 30 -3.71 -9.34 -12.12
C LEU A 30 -4.54 -10.54 -11.70
N ASN A 31 -4.92 -11.38 -12.65
CA ASN A 31 -5.47 -12.69 -12.34
C ASN A 31 -4.35 -13.63 -11.84
N LEU A 32 -4.72 -14.82 -11.35
CA LEU A 32 -3.75 -15.77 -10.79
C LEU A 32 -2.65 -16.17 -11.79
N TYR A 33 -3.02 -16.42 -13.04
CA TYR A 33 -2.07 -16.81 -14.09
C TYR A 33 -1.11 -15.67 -14.44
N GLU A 34 -1.62 -14.44 -14.54
CA GLU A 34 -0.82 -13.24 -14.78
C GLU A 34 0.16 -12.99 -13.63
N LEU A 35 -0.31 -13.13 -12.38
CA LEU A 35 0.54 -13.01 -11.20
C LEU A 35 1.66 -14.06 -11.21
N GLN A 36 1.33 -15.33 -11.46
CA GLN A 36 2.33 -16.40 -11.57
C GLN A 36 3.32 -16.17 -12.72
N THR A 37 2.87 -15.55 -13.81
CA THR A 37 3.73 -15.22 -14.95
C THR A 37 4.68 -14.07 -14.60
N LEU A 38 4.17 -13.03 -13.93
CA LEU A 38 4.99 -11.95 -13.38
C LEU A 38 6.06 -12.50 -12.43
N LEU A 39 5.68 -13.31 -11.44
CA LEU A 39 6.62 -13.85 -10.45
C LEU A 39 7.73 -14.70 -11.09
N ARG A 40 7.43 -15.47 -12.15
CA ARG A 40 8.43 -16.25 -12.89
C ARG A 40 9.37 -15.40 -13.74
N SER A 41 8.97 -14.17 -14.08
CA SER A 41 9.79 -13.24 -14.88
C SER A 41 10.73 -12.37 -14.05
N LEU A 42 10.62 -12.38 -12.72
CA LEU A 42 11.46 -11.62 -11.80
C LEU A 42 12.89 -12.18 -11.76
N ASP A 43 13.89 -11.30 -11.78
CA ASP A 43 15.31 -11.62 -11.72
C ASP A 43 15.87 -11.35 -10.31
N LEU A 44 15.72 -12.37 -9.44
CA LEU A 44 16.11 -12.32 -8.02
C LEU A 44 17.61 -12.57 -7.85
N LYS A 45 18.42 -11.55 -8.14
CA LYS A 45 19.88 -11.58 -7.97
C LYS A 45 20.31 -11.52 -6.51
N ALA A 46 21.60 -11.72 -6.26
CA ALA A 46 22.19 -11.62 -4.92
C ALA A 46 22.08 -10.20 -4.31
N GLU A 47 22.06 -9.17 -5.15
CA GLU A 47 21.88 -7.79 -4.72
C GLU A 47 20.39 -7.41 -4.67
N LEU A 48 20.04 -6.58 -3.68
CA LEU A 48 18.67 -6.06 -3.55
C LEU A 48 18.31 -5.20 -4.76
N ASN A 49 17.16 -5.50 -5.36
CA ASN A 49 16.63 -4.82 -6.53
C ASN A 49 15.11 -4.68 -6.43
N TRP A 50 14.48 -4.03 -7.42
CA TRP A 50 13.04 -3.85 -7.45
C TRP A 50 12.25 -5.16 -7.60
N ASP A 51 12.86 -6.21 -8.15
CA ASP A 51 12.21 -7.51 -8.31
C ASP A 51 11.99 -8.19 -6.96
N TRP A 52 12.96 -8.08 -6.04
CA TRP A 52 12.77 -8.47 -4.64
C TRP A 52 11.59 -7.72 -3.99
N PHE A 53 11.47 -6.42 -4.26
CA PHE A 53 10.37 -5.62 -3.74
C PHE A 53 9.00 -6.05 -4.31
N PHE A 54 8.92 -6.31 -5.62
CA PHE A 54 7.69 -6.82 -6.23
C PHE A 54 7.33 -8.21 -5.73
N PHE A 55 8.31 -9.10 -5.57
CA PHE A 55 8.12 -10.42 -4.99
C PHE A 55 7.54 -10.33 -3.57
N LEU A 56 8.14 -9.48 -2.73
CA LEU A 56 7.72 -9.25 -1.35
C LEU A 56 6.26 -8.79 -1.29
N ILE A 57 5.88 -7.73 -2.02
CA ILE A 57 4.51 -7.20 -1.99
C ILE A 57 3.52 -8.21 -2.57
N ALA A 58 3.86 -8.89 -3.65
CA ALA A 58 2.99 -9.87 -4.28
C ALA A 58 2.65 -11.04 -3.35
N LYS A 59 3.58 -11.43 -2.48
CA LYS A 59 3.41 -12.56 -1.55
C LYS A 59 2.82 -12.16 -0.20
N THR A 60 3.08 -10.94 0.27
CA THR A 60 2.67 -10.47 1.61
C THR A 60 1.44 -9.56 1.59
N GLY A 61 1.13 -8.94 0.44
CA GLY A 61 0.01 -8.00 0.32
C GLY A 61 0.19 -6.68 1.09
N LEU A 62 1.44 -6.32 1.44
CA LEU A 62 1.72 -5.07 2.15
C LEU A 62 1.33 -3.86 1.32
N ARG A 63 0.90 -2.79 2.01
CA ARG A 63 0.68 -1.51 1.32
C ARG A 63 2.03 -0.97 0.88
N PHE A 64 2.05 -0.31 -0.28
CA PHE A 64 3.27 0.25 -0.87
C PHE A 64 4.14 1.06 0.12
N ALA A 65 3.54 1.98 0.87
CA ALA A 65 4.26 2.80 1.84
C ALA A 65 4.77 2.00 3.05
N GLU A 66 4.08 0.94 3.46
CA GLU A 66 4.53 0.05 4.54
C GLU A 66 5.72 -0.79 4.07
N ALA A 67 5.64 -1.38 2.87
CA ALA A 67 6.71 -2.17 2.28
C ALA A 67 7.99 -1.37 2.05
N LEU A 68 7.88 -0.10 1.63
CA LEU A 68 9.03 0.80 1.48
C LEU A 68 9.71 1.13 2.81
N ALA A 69 8.99 1.02 3.93
CA ALA A 69 9.51 1.37 5.25
C ALA A 69 10.17 0.19 5.97
N LEU A 70 10.20 -0.99 5.35
CA LEU A 70 10.78 -2.16 5.97
C LEU A 70 12.29 -2.01 6.11
N THR A 71 12.76 -2.45 7.26
CA THR A 71 14.17 -2.54 7.63
C THR A 71 14.48 -3.99 8.02
N PRO A 72 15.75 -4.42 8.00
CA PRO A 72 16.11 -5.79 8.39
C PRO A 72 15.60 -6.19 9.79
N GLU A 73 15.48 -5.23 10.70
CA GLU A 73 14.98 -5.43 12.08
C GLU A 73 13.49 -5.80 12.16
N ASP A 74 12.73 -5.57 11.08
CA ASP A 74 11.30 -5.90 11.04
C ASP A 74 11.04 -7.37 10.70
N PHE A 75 12.07 -8.12 10.28
CA PHE A 75 11.97 -9.53 9.91
C PHE A 75 12.29 -10.42 11.12
N ASP A 76 11.28 -11.13 11.61
CA ASP A 76 11.43 -12.18 12.61
C ASP A 76 11.56 -13.52 11.88
N PHE A 77 12.80 -13.94 11.64
CA PHE A 77 13.13 -15.19 10.94
C PHE A 77 12.79 -16.44 11.76
N GLU A 78 12.76 -16.34 13.10
CA GLU A 78 12.40 -17.47 13.96
C GLU A 78 10.90 -17.77 13.86
N LYS A 79 10.07 -16.72 13.86
CA LYS A 79 8.60 -16.85 13.76
C LYS A 79 8.08 -16.80 12.33
N GLN A 80 8.97 -16.67 11.35
CA GLN A 80 8.63 -16.47 9.94
C GLN A 80 7.60 -15.36 9.72
N SER A 81 7.88 -14.18 10.28
CA SER A 81 6.93 -13.07 10.25
C SER A 81 7.59 -11.71 10.02
N ILE A 82 6.81 -10.76 9.50
CA ILE A 82 7.23 -9.36 9.29
C ILE A 82 6.38 -8.47 10.19
N ILE A 83 7.04 -7.64 10.98
CA ILE A 83 6.40 -6.66 11.87
C ILE A 83 6.18 -5.36 11.09
N ILE A 84 4.92 -4.92 11.02
CA ILE A 84 4.54 -3.68 10.35
C ILE A 84 4.12 -2.67 11.42
N ASN A 85 4.98 -1.68 11.68
CA ASN A 85 4.73 -0.62 12.66
C ASN A 85 5.02 0.80 12.15
N LYS A 86 5.52 0.91 10.91
CA LYS A 86 5.92 2.17 10.28
C LYS A 86 5.61 2.17 8.79
N SER A 87 5.61 3.37 8.20
CA SER A 87 5.43 3.59 6.77
C SER A 87 6.36 4.71 6.29
N TRP A 88 6.68 4.70 5.00
CA TRP A 88 7.57 5.67 4.40
C TRP A 88 6.75 6.74 3.69
N ASN A 89 6.97 8.01 4.07
CA ASN A 89 6.30 9.12 3.41
C ASN A 89 7.00 9.47 2.09
N TYR A 90 6.62 8.76 1.03
CA TYR A 90 7.13 8.97 -0.32
C TYR A 90 6.52 10.19 -1.04
N LYS A 91 5.52 10.87 -0.44
CA LYS A 91 4.81 11.99 -1.08
C LYS A 91 5.50 13.33 -0.88
N GLU A 92 6.35 13.44 0.13
CA GLU A 92 7.13 14.64 0.39
C GLU A 92 8.42 14.67 -0.43
N LYS A 93 8.95 15.88 -0.66
CA LYS A 93 10.21 16.08 -1.39
C LYS A 93 11.38 15.37 -0.71
N VAL A 94 11.36 15.32 0.62
CA VAL A 94 12.32 14.58 1.45
C VAL A 94 11.53 13.51 2.19
N GLY A 95 11.69 12.27 1.77
CA GLY A 95 11.02 11.14 2.41
C GLY A 95 11.51 10.94 3.83
N HIS A 96 10.61 10.50 4.70
CA HIS A 96 10.93 10.16 6.08
C HIS A 96 10.02 9.04 6.60
N PHE A 97 10.47 8.37 7.65
CA PHE A 97 9.67 7.37 8.36
C PHE A 97 8.54 8.05 9.13
N GLN A 98 7.35 7.46 9.07
CA GLN A 98 6.19 7.87 9.83
C GLN A 98 5.61 6.67 10.58
N PRO A 99 5.17 6.84 11.83
CA PRO A 99 4.42 5.80 12.52
C PRO A 99 3.13 5.52 11.75
N THR A 100 2.58 4.32 11.94
CA THR A 100 1.23 4.06 11.41
C THR A 100 0.23 5.00 12.09
N LYS A 101 -0.85 5.34 11.36
CA LYS A 101 -1.80 6.38 11.79
C LYS A 101 -2.42 6.09 13.18
N ASN A 102 -2.64 4.82 13.50
CA ASN A 102 -3.23 4.35 14.77
C ASN A 102 -2.53 3.06 15.21
N GLU A 103 -2.48 2.78 16.52
CA GLU A 103 -1.92 1.52 17.07
C GLU A 103 -2.56 0.27 16.47
N SER A 104 -3.86 0.31 16.15
CA SER A 104 -4.57 -0.80 15.48
C SER A 104 -4.04 -1.12 14.07
N SER A 105 -3.23 -0.25 13.49
CA SER A 105 -2.57 -0.47 12.19
C SER A 105 -1.25 -1.24 12.33
N ASN A 106 -0.72 -1.35 13.55
CA ASN A 106 0.44 -2.18 13.84
C ASN A 106 0.04 -3.65 13.80
N ARG A 107 0.71 -4.44 12.97
CA ARG A 107 0.37 -5.85 12.77
C ARG A 107 1.59 -6.68 12.42
N THR A 108 1.49 -7.96 12.68
CA THR A 108 2.47 -8.95 12.24
C THR A 108 1.89 -9.75 11.08
N VAL A 109 2.62 -9.85 9.98
CA VAL A 109 2.24 -10.61 8.79
C VAL A 109 3.08 -11.87 8.74
N MET A 110 2.43 -13.04 8.79
CA MET A 110 3.10 -14.33 8.61
C MET A 110 3.50 -14.50 7.15
N VAL A 111 4.69 -15.04 6.92
CA VAL A 111 5.23 -15.23 5.58
C VAL A 111 5.51 -16.71 5.35
N ASP A 112 5.22 -17.19 4.14
CA ASP A 112 5.51 -18.56 3.74
C ASP A 112 7.02 -18.82 3.71
N TRP A 113 7.43 -20.07 4.00
CA TRP A 113 8.84 -20.49 4.05
C TRP A 113 9.57 -20.26 2.72
N GLN A 114 8.84 -20.22 1.59
CA GLN A 114 9.42 -19.94 0.29
C GLN A 114 10.00 -18.51 0.17
N LEU A 115 9.68 -17.62 1.10
CA LEU A 115 10.15 -16.23 1.13
C LEU A 115 11.31 -15.99 2.11
N MET A 116 11.64 -16.96 2.97
CA MET A 116 12.66 -16.86 4.02
C MET A 116 13.78 -17.87 3.84
#